data_AF-A0AAP3GZ81-F1
#
_entry.id   AF-A0AAP3GZ81-F1
#
_cell.length_a   1.000
_cell.length_b   1.000
_cell.length_c   1.000
_cell.angle_alpha   90.00
_cell.angle_beta   90.00
_cell.angle_gamma   90.00
#
_symmetry.space_group_name_H-M   'P 1'
#
loop_
_entity.id
_entity.type
_entity.pdbx_description
1 polymer ?
#
loop_
_entity_poly.entity_id
_entity_poly.type
_entity_poly.pdbx_seq_one_letter_code
_entity_poly.pdbx_strand_id
1 'polypeptide(L)'
;MPLSEKTQAGTESAMSLKIQKILPELTKSEAKIARYLLLNEAQLGLETGASVAAKAGVSEITVSRFLKRLGYKGISGLKEALRTEMTSALLEPSLRSERLKEGSLSGFLTSEAESLLALAQQMETENWTRMIATLDQARRVYVTGFQTVSGVAEDFAKRLNIVRSSVHFVSANSGGLVEWVDAGRDDYSQDVLIVVDIVPFAREAIQISRLAQKTGMTVVVITDEFNNWAYDYTDYVFHGRTKTGLFLETTAPLVTLQNFIVHAVAQKDPGRTQHRRAEWQSYLSELKLYFS
;
A
#
# COMPACT_ATOMS: atom_id res chain seq x y z
N MET A 1 29.84 -23.27 7.88
CA MET A 1 30.37 -21.91 7.63
C MET A 1 29.33 -20.93 8.12
N PRO A 2 29.62 -20.04 9.08
CA PRO A 2 28.62 -19.11 9.57
C PRO A 2 28.39 -18.00 8.54
N LEU A 3 27.11 -17.74 8.28
CA LEU A 3 26.61 -16.64 7.45
C LEU A 3 26.94 -15.32 8.15
N SER A 4 27.74 -14.48 7.50
CA SER A 4 28.01 -13.12 7.94
C SER A 4 26.76 -12.27 7.79
N GLU A 5 26.24 -11.81 8.92
CA GLU A 5 25.26 -10.72 9.05
C GLU A 5 25.77 -9.46 8.35
N LYS A 6 25.25 -9.16 7.16
CA LYS A 6 25.16 -7.80 6.63
C LYS A 6 23.90 -7.69 5.78
N THR A 7 22.78 -7.43 6.44
CA THR A 7 21.55 -6.92 5.83
C THR A 7 21.86 -5.50 5.32
N GLN A 8 22.20 -5.40 4.03
CA GLN A 8 22.35 -4.15 3.30
C GLN A 8 20.95 -3.63 2.99
N ALA A 9 20.54 -2.56 3.67
CA ALA A 9 19.35 -1.80 3.31
C ALA A 9 19.68 -0.96 2.07
N GLY A 10 18.85 -1.00 1.03
CA GLY A 10 18.81 0.07 0.03
C GLY A 10 18.73 1.40 0.76
N THR A 11 19.63 2.32 0.46
CA THR A 11 19.89 3.46 1.36
C THR A 11 18.71 4.44 1.32
N GLU A 12 17.68 4.16 2.10
CA GLU A 12 16.65 5.13 2.45
C GLU A 12 17.36 6.36 3.01
N SER A 13 17.01 7.54 2.49
CA SER A 13 17.55 8.78 3.04
C SER A 13 17.24 8.88 4.53
N ALA A 14 18.09 9.59 5.28
CA ALA A 14 17.81 9.76 6.70
C ALA A 14 16.46 10.45 6.93
N MET A 15 16.00 11.26 5.97
CA MET A 15 14.65 11.83 5.98
C MET A 15 13.58 10.74 5.90
N SER A 16 13.66 9.84 4.92
CA SER A 16 12.69 8.76 4.72
C SER A 16 12.60 7.83 5.93
N LEU A 17 13.75 7.42 6.49
CA LEU A 17 13.81 6.61 7.71
C LEU A 17 13.17 7.29 8.92
N LYS A 18 13.40 8.60 9.08
CA LYS A 18 12.82 9.37 10.18
C LYS A 18 11.31 9.52 10.04
N ILE A 19 10.80 9.74 8.83
CA ILE A 19 9.37 9.87 8.58
C ILE A 19 8.65 8.54 8.84
N GLN A 20 9.20 7.42 8.36
CA GLN A 20 8.60 6.10 8.58
C GLN A 20 8.51 5.71 10.06
N LYS A 21 9.51 6.05 10.86
CA LYS A 21 9.50 5.78 12.32
C LYS A 21 8.34 6.46 13.06
N ILE A 22 7.91 7.63 12.59
CA ILE A 22 6.83 8.40 13.23
C ILE A 22 5.51 8.32 12.46
N LEU A 23 5.45 7.51 11.39
CA LEU A 23 4.28 7.38 10.51
C LEU A 23 2.97 7.10 11.29
N PRO A 24 2.95 6.19 12.29
CA PRO A 24 1.73 5.91 13.06
C PRO A 24 1.26 7.07 13.95
N GLU A 25 2.13 8.05 14.23
CA GLU A 25 1.87 9.15 15.16
C GLU A 25 1.66 10.51 14.46
N LEU A 26 1.50 10.50 13.14
CA LEU A 26 1.33 11.73 12.36
C LEU A 26 -0.10 12.26 12.49
N THR A 27 -0.21 13.55 12.80
CA THR A 27 -1.49 14.26 12.61
C THR A 27 -1.83 14.36 11.12
N LYS A 28 -3.10 14.60 10.78
CA LYS A 28 -3.54 14.73 9.37
C LYS A 28 -2.73 15.77 8.58
N SER A 29 -2.35 16.88 9.21
CA SER A 29 -1.53 17.91 8.57
C SER A 29 -0.07 17.47 8.41
N GLU A 30 0.51 16.79 9.40
CA GLU A 30 1.87 16.25 9.31
C GLU A 30 1.95 15.13 8.25
N ALA A 31 0.93 14.28 8.16
CA ALA A 31 0.88 13.22 7.17
C ALA A 31 0.82 13.75 5.72
N LYS A 32 0.18 14.91 5.49
CA LYS A 32 0.24 15.60 4.19
C LYS A 32 1.64 16.09 3.87
N ILE A 33 2.35 16.63 4.87
CA ILE A 33 3.73 17.11 4.70
C ILE A 33 4.66 15.93 4.44
N ALA A 34 4.60 14.89 5.27
CA ALA A 34 5.36 13.65 5.12
C ALA A 34 5.20 13.05 3.71
N ARG A 35 3.95 12.91 3.25
CA ARG A 35 3.65 12.46 1.89
C ARG A 35 4.30 13.34 0.82
N TYR A 36 4.18 14.65 0.92
CA TYR A 36 4.81 15.56 -0.05
C TYR A 36 6.32 15.39 -0.09
N LEU A 37 6.98 15.34 1.08
CA LEU A 37 8.44 15.22 1.19
C LEU A 37 8.93 13.90 0.59
N LEU A 38 8.29 12.78 0.93
CA LEU A 38 8.67 11.46 0.46
C LEU A 38 8.48 11.31 -1.06
N LEU A 39 7.38 11.84 -1.61
CA LEU A 39 7.11 11.75 -3.05
C LEU A 39 8.06 12.64 -3.87
N ASN A 40 8.43 13.81 -3.35
CA ASN A 40 9.16 14.84 -4.10
C ASN A 40 10.61 15.02 -3.66
N GLU A 41 11.20 14.01 -3.00
CA GLU A 41 12.54 14.07 -2.40
C GLU A 41 13.62 14.68 -3.31
N ALA A 42 13.70 14.21 -4.57
CA ALA A 42 14.66 14.71 -5.55
C ALA A 42 14.53 16.21 -5.86
N GLN A 43 13.34 16.79 -5.69
CA GLN A 43 13.04 18.19 -5.98
C GLN A 43 13.16 19.09 -4.73
N LEU A 44 13.24 18.51 -3.53
CA LEU A 44 13.26 19.26 -2.27
C LEU A 44 14.43 20.25 -2.18
N GLY A 45 15.55 19.99 -2.88
CA GLY A 45 16.67 20.92 -2.97
C GLY A 45 16.28 22.31 -3.48
N LEU A 46 15.22 22.40 -4.29
CA LEU A 46 14.72 23.63 -4.91
C LEU A 46 13.55 24.27 -4.15
N GLU A 47 12.93 23.55 -3.20
CA GLU A 47 11.68 23.97 -2.55
C GLU A 47 11.85 24.98 -1.41
N THR A 48 10.91 25.91 -1.20
CA THR A 48 10.88 26.75 0.02
C THR A 48 9.87 26.19 1.03
N GLY A 49 9.93 26.65 2.29
CA GLY A 49 8.94 26.28 3.31
C GLY A 49 7.52 26.62 2.86
N ALA A 50 7.34 27.82 2.31
CA ALA A 50 6.11 28.27 1.68
C ALA A 50 5.65 27.37 0.50
N SER A 51 6.57 26.96 -0.38
CA SER A 51 6.23 26.09 -1.53
C SER A 51 5.80 24.70 -1.08
N VAL A 52 6.52 24.10 -0.12
CA VAL A 52 6.12 22.83 0.51
C VAL A 52 4.75 22.97 1.17
N ALA A 53 4.51 24.07 1.89
CA ALA A 53 3.24 24.32 2.56
C ALA A 53 2.08 24.41 1.57
N ALA A 54 2.26 25.17 0.49
CA ALA A 54 1.27 25.31 -0.58
C ALA A 54 0.94 23.97 -1.23
N LYS A 55 1.96 23.19 -1.62
CA LYS A 55 1.78 21.90 -2.31
C LYS A 55 1.26 20.79 -1.40
N ALA A 56 1.60 20.82 -0.10
CA ALA A 56 1.05 19.90 0.89
C ALA A 56 -0.34 20.34 1.42
N GLY A 57 -0.81 21.55 1.08
CA GLY A 57 -2.10 22.08 1.52
C GLY A 57 -2.18 22.33 3.03
N VAL A 58 -1.12 22.93 3.59
CA VAL A 58 -0.98 23.26 5.02
C VAL A 58 -0.35 24.65 5.21
N SER A 59 -0.25 25.15 6.44
CA SER A 59 0.45 26.40 6.73
C SER A 59 1.97 26.21 6.78
N GLU A 60 2.75 27.24 6.43
CA GLU A 60 4.21 27.22 6.52
C GLU A 60 4.71 26.99 7.96
N ILE A 61 3.98 27.50 8.96
CA ILE A 61 4.28 27.25 10.38
C ILE A 61 4.14 25.75 10.69
N THR A 62 3.15 25.07 10.13
CA THR A 62 2.96 23.62 10.29
C THR A 62 4.13 22.85 9.69
N VAL A 63 4.59 23.23 8.49
CA VAL A 63 5.79 22.62 7.86
C VAL A 63 7.02 22.82 8.74
N SER A 64 7.24 24.02 9.25
CA SER A 64 8.38 24.33 10.13
C SER A 64 8.37 23.50 11.41
N ARG A 65 7.20 23.34 12.07
CA ARG A 65 7.06 22.50 13.26
C ARG A 65 7.32 21.03 12.95
N PHE A 66 6.80 20.51 11.84
CA PHE A 66 7.00 19.12 11.45
C PHE A 66 8.47 18.82 11.17
N LEU A 67 9.16 19.68 10.41
CA LEU A 67 10.59 19.52 10.14
C LEU A 67 11.43 19.58 11.43
N LYS A 68 11.06 20.43 12.39
CA LYS A 68 11.69 20.45 13.72
C LYS A 68 11.46 19.16 14.50
N ARG A 69 10.25 18.57 14.44
CA ARG A 69 9.95 17.26 15.05
C ARG A 69 10.83 16.14 14.46
N LEU A 70 11.12 16.20 13.16
CA LEU A 70 12.08 15.30 12.50
C LEU A 70 13.56 15.63 12.81
N GLY A 71 13.83 16.65 13.62
CA GLY A 71 15.18 17.08 14.01
C GLY A 71 15.88 17.98 12.99
N TYR A 72 15.16 18.57 12.04
CA TYR A 72 15.71 19.53 11.07
C TYR A 72 15.45 20.98 11.50
N LYS A 73 16.40 21.87 11.19
CA LYS A 73 16.25 23.32 11.39
C LYS A 73 15.39 23.95 10.28
N GLY A 74 14.14 23.48 10.15
CA GLY A 74 13.25 23.88 9.06
C GLY A 74 13.72 23.36 7.69
N ILE A 75 13.21 23.96 6.61
CA ILE A 75 13.48 23.49 5.23
C ILE A 75 14.95 23.61 4.85
N SER A 76 15.64 24.65 5.30
CA SER A 76 17.07 24.85 5.02
C SER A 76 17.93 23.75 5.64
N GLY A 77 17.63 23.35 6.89
CA GLY A 77 18.33 22.25 7.55
C GLY A 77 18.06 20.89 6.90
N LEU A 78 16.84 20.67 6.37
CA LEU A 78 16.55 19.48 5.58
C LEU A 78 17.35 19.47 4.27
N LYS A 79 17.40 20.59 3.54
CA LYS A 79 18.20 20.71 2.31
C LYS A 79 19.69 20.46 2.54
N GLU A 80 20.22 20.97 3.65
CA GLU A 80 21.61 20.77 4.01
C GLU A 80 21.91 19.30 4.29
N ALA A 81 21.01 18.60 5.01
CA ALA A 81 21.14 17.16 5.24
C ALA A 81 21.11 16.37 3.91
N LEU A 82 20.15 16.66 3.02
CA LEU A 82 20.06 16.01 1.71
C LEU A 82 21.29 16.28 0.83
N ARG A 83 21.83 17.51 0.85
CA ARG A 83 23.08 17.86 0.13
C ARG A 83 24.28 17.14 0.70
N THR A 84 24.36 17.00 2.02
CA THR A 84 25.45 16.31 2.70
C THR A 84 25.44 14.83 2.34
N GLU A 85 24.28 14.18 2.39
CA GLU A 85 24.10 12.78 1.94
C GLU A 85 24.48 12.59 0.46
N MET A 86 24.07 13.52 -0.42
CA MET A 86 24.50 13.49 -1.81
C MET A 86 26.02 13.61 -1.98
N THR A 87 26.66 14.51 -1.21
CA THR A 87 28.10 14.80 -1.34
C THR A 87 28.95 13.69 -0.75
N SER A 88 28.57 13.14 0.42
CA SER A 88 29.25 11.99 1.02
C SER A 88 29.16 10.75 0.12
N ALA A 89 28.02 10.54 -0.53
CA ALA A 89 27.82 9.44 -1.47
C ALA A 89 28.65 9.56 -2.77
N LEU A 90 29.10 10.76 -3.14
CA LEU A 90 29.94 10.98 -4.34
C LEU A 90 31.43 10.77 -4.07
N LEU A 91 31.87 10.88 -2.82
CA LEU A 91 33.28 10.84 -2.42
C LEU A 91 33.75 9.42 -2.02
N GLU A 92 32.83 8.52 -1.66
CA GLU A 92 33.11 7.13 -1.29
C GLU A 92 33.10 6.20 -2.51
N PRO A 93 34.23 5.55 -2.88
CA PRO A 93 34.31 4.67 -4.06
C PRO A 93 33.39 3.43 -3.99
N SER A 94 33.12 2.91 -2.78
CA SER A 94 32.18 1.82 -2.52
C SER A 94 30.75 2.24 -2.90
N LEU A 95 30.31 3.39 -2.38
CA LEU A 95 28.98 3.98 -2.65
C LEU A 95 28.81 4.35 -4.13
N ARG A 96 29.90 4.74 -4.82
CA ARG A 96 29.88 5.03 -6.26
C ARG A 96 29.63 3.77 -7.12
N SER A 97 30.19 2.62 -6.72
CA SER A 97 29.95 1.34 -7.38
C SER A 97 28.54 0.79 -7.12
N GLU A 98 28.00 1.05 -5.93
CA GLU A 98 26.63 0.71 -5.54
C GLU A 98 25.62 1.58 -6.31
N ARG A 99 25.89 2.88 -6.50
CA ARG A 99 25.05 3.77 -7.33
C ARG A 99 25.03 3.42 -8.82
N LEU A 100 26.14 2.94 -9.38
CA LEU A 100 26.15 2.42 -10.76
C LEU A 100 25.27 1.15 -10.89
N LYS A 101 25.03 0.43 -9.79
CA LYS A 101 24.03 -0.63 -9.71
C LYS A 101 22.63 -0.09 -9.40
N GLU A 102 22.47 0.98 -8.62
CA GLU A 102 21.16 1.61 -8.35
C GLU A 102 20.48 2.17 -9.61
N GLY A 103 21.25 2.57 -10.62
CA GLY A 103 20.72 2.90 -11.95
C GLY A 103 20.57 1.71 -12.90
N SER A 104 20.98 0.50 -12.46
CA SER A 104 20.88 -0.72 -13.26
C SER A 104 19.60 -1.48 -12.92
N LEU A 105 19.14 -2.30 -13.87
CA LEU A 105 17.99 -3.18 -13.64
C LEU A 105 18.19 -4.14 -12.45
N SER A 106 19.45 -4.51 -12.14
CA SER A 106 19.73 -5.38 -10.99
C SER A 106 19.62 -4.65 -9.64
N GLY A 107 19.92 -3.36 -9.58
CA GLY A 107 19.68 -2.54 -8.39
C GLY A 107 18.18 -2.37 -8.14
N PHE A 108 17.41 -2.06 -9.18
CA PHE A 108 15.95 -1.97 -9.06
C PHE A 108 15.32 -3.30 -8.60
N LEU A 109 15.76 -4.42 -9.16
CA LEU A 109 15.31 -5.74 -8.70
C LEU A 109 15.64 -6.00 -7.22
N THR A 110 16.80 -5.55 -6.76
CA THR A 110 17.18 -5.66 -5.35
C THR A 110 16.25 -4.83 -4.46
N SER A 111 15.94 -3.60 -4.86
CA SER A 111 14.99 -2.73 -4.16
C SER A 111 13.57 -3.31 -4.16
N GLU A 112 13.12 -3.93 -5.26
CA GLU A 112 11.85 -4.67 -5.27
C GLU A 112 11.88 -5.85 -4.30
N ALA A 113 12.95 -6.64 -4.27
CA ALA A 113 13.08 -7.76 -3.33
C ALA A 113 13.02 -7.29 -1.85
N GLU A 114 13.68 -6.18 -1.52
CA GLU A 114 13.60 -5.58 -0.19
C GLU A 114 12.17 -5.13 0.16
N SER A 115 11.45 -4.53 -0.80
CA SER A 115 10.04 -4.16 -0.65
C SER A 115 9.16 -5.38 -0.34
N LEU A 116 9.40 -6.51 -1.02
CA LEU A 116 8.68 -7.76 -0.75
C LEU A 116 9.01 -8.33 0.64
N LEU A 117 10.28 -8.34 1.03
CA LEU A 117 10.71 -8.85 2.34
C LEU A 117 10.14 -8.01 3.49
N ALA A 118 9.98 -6.70 3.32
CA ALA A 118 9.38 -5.82 4.31
C ALA A 118 7.92 -6.18 4.66
N LEU A 119 7.21 -6.88 3.77
CA LEU A 119 5.83 -7.32 4.02
C LEU A 119 5.71 -8.32 5.18
N ALA A 120 6.76 -9.11 5.44
CA ALA A 120 6.76 -10.15 6.47
C ALA A 120 6.36 -9.58 7.86
N GLN A 121 6.86 -8.39 8.19
CA GLN A 121 6.56 -7.72 9.45
C GLN A 121 5.06 -7.45 9.64
N GLN A 122 4.34 -7.13 8.55
CA GLN A 122 2.90 -6.88 8.60
C GLN A 122 2.10 -8.18 8.67
N MET A 123 2.56 -9.22 7.99
CA MET A 123 1.89 -10.53 7.93
C MET A 123 1.97 -11.31 9.26
N GLU A 124 2.92 -10.96 10.14
CA GLU A 124 3.05 -11.56 11.48
C GLU A 124 2.22 -10.85 12.55
N THR A 125 1.52 -9.76 12.21
CA THR A 125 0.73 -8.99 13.18
C THR A 125 -0.60 -9.67 13.53
N GLU A 126 -1.12 -9.35 14.73
CA GLU A 126 -2.49 -9.73 15.11
C GLU A 126 -3.54 -9.13 14.16
N ASN A 127 -3.30 -7.94 13.61
CA ASN A 127 -4.19 -7.32 12.62
C ASN A 127 -4.30 -8.15 11.35
N TRP A 128 -3.19 -8.71 10.86
CA TRP A 128 -3.22 -9.64 9.73
C TRP A 128 -4.06 -10.87 10.05
N THR A 129 -3.84 -11.49 11.21
CA THR A 129 -4.56 -12.71 11.61
C THR A 129 -6.07 -12.45 11.76
N ARG A 130 -6.45 -11.33 12.37
CA ARG A 130 -7.86 -10.91 12.50
C ARG A 130 -8.49 -10.56 11.17
N MET A 131 -7.77 -9.87 10.28
CA MET A 131 -8.26 -9.56 8.93
C MET A 131 -8.53 -10.83 8.13
N ILE A 132 -7.63 -11.81 8.13
CA ILE A 132 -7.85 -13.09 7.43
C ILE A 132 -9.06 -13.84 8.01
N ALA A 133 -9.22 -13.88 9.33
CA ALA A 133 -10.40 -14.48 9.97
C ALA A 133 -11.70 -13.75 9.58
N THR A 134 -11.64 -12.42 9.49
CA THR A 134 -12.79 -11.61 9.06
C THR A 134 -13.15 -11.91 7.60
N LEU A 135 -12.17 -12.00 6.70
CA LEU A 135 -12.39 -12.37 5.30
C LEU A 135 -12.92 -13.79 5.12
N ASP A 136 -12.50 -14.71 5.97
CA ASP A 136 -12.96 -16.10 5.95
C ASP A 136 -14.45 -16.25 6.33
N GLN A 137 -14.88 -15.48 7.33
CA GLN A 137 -16.25 -15.49 7.85
C GLN A 137 -17.19 -14.50 7.13
N ALA A 138 -16.64 -13.63 6.27
CA ALA A 138 -17.43 -12.63 5.58
C ALA A 138 -18.42 -13.26 4.59
N ARG A 139 -19.67 -12.82 4.68
CA ARG A 139 -20.76 -13.24 3.79
C ARG A 139 -20.50 -12.79 2.34
N ARG A 140 -20.04 -11.55 2.15
CA ARG A 140 -19.62 -11.02 0.85
C ARG A 140 -18.33 -10.23 0.99
N VAL A 141 -17.48 -10.31 -0.02
CA VAL A 141 -16.28 -9.49 -0.13
C VAL A 141 -16.38 -8.68 -1.42
N TYR A 142 -16.40 -7.36 -1.27
CA TYR A 142 -16.32 -6.42 -2.37
C TYR A 142 -14.88 -5.95 -2.49
N VAL A 143 -14.33 -5.96 -3.69
CA VAL A 143 -12.97 -5.50 -3.97
C VAL A 143 -13.04 -4.38 -4.97
N THR A 144 -12.41 -3.25 -4.69
CA THR A 144 -12.33 -2.13 -5.62
C THR A 144 -10.90 -1.61 -5.69
N GLY A 145 -10.52 -1.11 -6.85
CA GLY A 145 -9.24 -0.44 -7.05
C GLY A 145 -9.36 0.68 -8.06
N PHE A 146 -8.47 1.67 -7.94
CA PHE A 146 -8.54 2.91 -8.71
C PHE A 146 -7.38 3.02 -9.69
N GLN A 147 -7.62 3.72 -10.82
CA GLN A 147 -6.58 4.10 -11.78
C GLN A 147 -5.69 2.92 -12.20
N THR A 148 -4.36 3.04 -12.06
CA THR A 148 -3.37 2.06 -12.53
C THR A 148 -3.42 0.73 -11.77
N VAL A 149 -4.01 0.70 -10.56
CA VAL A 149 -4.12 -0.53 -9.75
C VAL A 149 -5.49 -1.21 -9.85
N SER A 150 -6.41 -0.69 -10.67
CA SER A 150 -7.74 -1.32 -10.83
C SER A 150 -7.64 -2.75 -11.38
N GLY A 151 -6.74 -3.00 -12.33
CA GLY A 151 -6.52 -4.34 -12.89
C GLY A 151 -5.92 -5.32 -11.88
N VAL A 152 -5.04 -4.83 -11.00
CA VAL A 152 -4.48 -5.62 -9.89
C VAL A 152 -5.57 -5.98 -8.88
N ALA A 153 -6.46 -5.04 -8.54
CA ALA A 153 -7.61 -5.31 -7.68
C ALA A 153 -8.61 -6.30 -8.31
N GLU A 154 -8.83 -6.22 -9.62
CA GLU A 154 -9.69 -7.15 -10.34
C GLU A 154 -9.12 -8.58 -10.38
N ASP A 155 -7.81 -8.72 -10.66
CA ASP A 155 -7.12 -10.01 -10.59
C ASP A 155 -7.22 -10.60 -9.17
N PHE A 156 -6.99 -9.80 -8.13
CA PHE A 156 -7.14 -10.23 -6.75
C PHE A 156 -8.56 -10.72 -6.44
N ALA A 157 -9.59 -9.97 -6.82
CA ALA A 157 -10.99 -10.36 -6.63
C ALA A 157 -11.29 -11.72 -7.29
N LYS A 158 -10.82 -11.92 -8.53
CA LYS A 158 -10.98 -13.18 -9.27
C LYS A 158 -10.27 -14.33 -8.58
N ARG A 159 -9.02 -14.15 -8.14
CA ARG A 159 -8.25 -15.18 -7.41
C ARG A 159 -8.88 -15.54 -6.08
N LEU A 160 -9.36 -14.55 -5.33
CA LEU A 160 -10.03 -14.78 -4.06
C LEU A 160 -11.35 -15.56 -4.26
N ASN A 161 -12.08 -15.29 -5.36
CA ASN A 161 -13.32 -16.00 -5.69
C ASN A 161 -13.13 -17.50 -6.00
N ILE A 162 -11.91 -17.91 -6.35
CA ILE A 162 -11.56 -19.33 -6.57
C ILE A 162 -11.48 -20.08 -5.24
N VAL A 163 -11.12 -19.41 -4.14
CA VAL A 163 -10.88 -20.05 -2.84
C VAL A 163 -11.98 -19.78 -1.80
N ARG A 164 -12.81 -18.75 -2.02
CA ARG A 164 -14.06 -18.49 -1.28
C ARG A 164 -15.15 -17.99 -2.24
N SER A 165 -16.41 -18.20 -1.89
CA SER A 165 -17.56 -17.70 -2.68
C SER A 165 -17.85 -16.22 -2.42
N SER A 166 -18.75 -15.64 -3.23
CA SER A 166 -19.32 -14.30 -3.02
C SER A 166 -18.27 -13.18 -2.96
N VAL A 167 -17.28 -13.23 -3.87
CA VAL A 167 -16.31 -12.14 -4.07
C VAL A 167 -16.72 -11.37 -5.33
N HIS A 168 -16.81 -10.05 -5.21
CA HIS A 168 -17.24 -9.17 -6.28
C HIS A 168 -16.20 -8.08 -6.53
N PHE A 169 -15.66 -8.03 -7.75
CA PHE A 169 -14.92 -6.85 -8.18
C PHE A 169 -15.91 -5.72 -8.49
N VAL A 170 -15.66 -4.55 -7.92
CA VAL A 170 -16.46 -3.34 -8.10
C VAL A 170 -15.59 -2.32 -8.81
N SER A 171 -15.90 -2.09 -10.08
CA SER A 171 -15.28 -1.03 -10.86
C SER A 171 -15.69 0.33 -10.30
N ALA A 172 -14.70 1.14 -9.92
CA ALA A 172 -14.92 2.52 -9.47
C ALA A 172 -15.60 3.39 -10.55
N ASN A 173 -15.47 3.03 -11.83
CA ASN A 173 -16.02 3.76 -12.97
C ASN A 173 -17.46 3.35 -13.33
N SER A 174 -18.01 2.34 -12.64
CA SER A 174 -19.33 1.76 -12.92
C SER A 174 -20.30 2.09 -11.77
N GLY A 175 -20.55 3.39 -11.54
CA GLY A 175 -21.58 3.86 -10.60
C GLY A 175 -21.19 3.93 -9.10
N GLY A 176 -20.01 3.45 -8.71
CA GLY A 176 -19.50 3.50 -7.33
C GLY A 176 -20.33 2.64 -6.34
N LEU A 177 -20.05 2.67 -5.03
CA LEU A 177 -20.75 1.83 -4.01
C LEU A 177 -22.28 1.97 -3.97
N VAL A 178 -22.85 3.07 -4.49
CA VAL A 178 -24.29 3.37 -4.40
C VAL A 178 -25.13 2.35 -5.17
N GLU A 179 -24.58 1.75 -6.23
CA GLU A 179 -25.26 0.66 -6.96
C GLU A 179 -25.21 -0.69 -6.20
N TRP A 180 -24.38 -0.81 -5.16
CA TRP A 180 -24.09 -2.07 -4.45
C TRP A 180 -24.64 -2.08 -3.02
N VAL A 181 -24.77 -0.89 -2.41
CA VAL A 181 -25.53 -0.69 -1.18
C VAL A 181 -27.01 -0.63 -1.56
N ASP A 182 -27.63 -1.80 -1.61
CA ASP A 182 -29.07 -1.98 -1.72
C ASP A 182 -29.77 -1.15 -0.63
N ALA A 183 -30.52 -0.13 -1.07
CA ALA A 183 -31.26 0.77 -0.20
C ALA A 183 -32.34 0.06 0.64
N GLY A 184 -32.70 -1.19 0.29
CA GLY A 184 -33.63 -2.03 1.06
C GLY A 184 -32.97 -2.94 2.09
N ARG A 185 -31.64 -2.88 2.26
CA ARG A 185 -30.90 -3.77 3.17
C ARG A 185 -30.33 -3.02 4.36
N ASP A 186 -30.73 -3.44 5.55
CA ASP A 186 -30.37 -2.74 6.80
C ASP A 186 -29.06 -3.23 7.44
N ASP A 187 -28.49 -4.37 7.02
CA ASP A 187 -27.31 -4.96 7.69
C ASP A 187 -26.22 -5.49 6.75
N TYR A 188 -25.08 -4.78 6.75
CA TYR A 188 -23.84 -5.14 6.09
C TYR A 188 -22.71 -5.53 7.05
N SER A 189 -23.00 -5.78 8.33
CA SER A 189 -22.02 -6.12 9.38
C SER A 189 -21.16 -7.34 9.08
N GLN A 190 -21.65 -8.25 8.23
CA GLN A 190 -20.92 -9.45 7.78
C GLN A 190 -20.26 -9.30 6.41
N ASP A 191 -20.32 -8.12 5.79
CA ASP A 191 -19.74 -7.87 4.48
C ASP A 191 -18.43 -7.06 4.62
N VAL A 192 -17.48 -7.31 3.73
CA VAL A 192 -16.16 -6.65 3.74
C VAL A 192 -15.97 -5.87 2.45
N LEU A 193 -15.44 -4.65 2.56
CA LEU A 193 -14.92 -3.88 1.44
C LEU A 193 -13.39 -3.89 1.50
N ILE A 194 -12.74 -4.37 0.44
CA ILE A 194 -11.29 -4.24 0.23
C ILE A 194 -11.06 -3.13 -0.79
N VAL A 195 -10.27 -2.14 -0.39
CA VAL A 195 -9.87 -1.01 -1.24
C VAL A 195 -8.39 -1.12 -1.57
N VAL A 196 -8.07 -1.12 -2.87
CA VAL A 196 -6.70 -1.05 -3.38
C VAL A 196 -6.47 0.35 -3.94
N ASP A 197 -5.65 1.15 -3.28
CA ASP A 197 -5.41 2.54 -3.66
C ASP A 197 -3.96 2.93 -3.38
N ILE A 198 -3.33 3.64 -4.30
CA ILE A 198 -1.95 4.11 -4.18
C ILE A 198 -1.87 5.58 -4.55
N VAL A 199 -0.71 6.21 -4.36
CA VAL A 199 -0.48 7.57 -4.81
C VAL A 199 -0.61 7.66 -6.34
N PRO A 200 -1.35 8.66 -6.86
CA PRO A 200 -2.18 9.62 -6.14
C PRO A 200 -3.54 9.03 -5.70
N PHE A 201 -3.79 8.99 -4.38
CA PHE A 201 -5.02 8.43 -3.81
C PHE A 201 -6.30 9.00 -4.41
N ALA A 202 -7.23 8.12 -4.78
CA ALA A 202 -8.52 8.50 -5.32
C ALA A 202 -9.42 9.14 -4.25
N ARG A 203 -10.17 10.19 -4.62
CA ARG A 203 -11.15 10.79 -3.70
C ARG A 203 -12.29 9.82 -3.41
N GLU A 204 -12.63 9.04 -4.41
CA GLU A 204 -13.63 7.99 -4.39
C GLU A 204 -13.26 6.91 -3.36
N ALA A 205 -11.98 6.57 -3.19
CA ALA A 205 -11.50 5.63 -2.17
C ALA A 205 -11.89 6.05 -0.74
N ILE A 206 -11.88 7.36 -0.47
CA ILE A 206 -12.29 7.93 0.82
C ILE A 206 -13.81 7.88 0.97
N GLN A 207 -14.54 8.26 -0.08
CA GLN A 207 -16.01 8.28 -0.05
C GLN A 207 -16.59 6.87 0.12
N ILE A 208 -16.02 5.90 -0.58
CA ILE A 208 -16.45 4.51 -0.59
C ILE A 208 -16.16 3.85 0.77
N SER A 209 -14.99 4.10 1.35
CA SER A 209 -14.61 3.60 2.68
C SER A 209 -15.50 4.18 3.78
N ARG A 210 -15.83 5.48 3.68
CA ARG A 210 -16.76 6.13 4.61
C ARG A 210 -18.16 5.53 4.54
N LEU A 211 -18.67 5.29 3.34
CA LEU A 211 -19.99 4.70 3.15
C LEU A 211 -20.04 3.27 3.70
N ALA A 212 -19.03 2.46 3.38
CA ALA A 212 -18.90 1.09 3.89
C ALA A 212 -18.88 1.06 5.43
N GLN A 213 -18.09 1.93 6.07
CA GLN A 213 -18.08 2.04 7.53
C GLN A 213 -19.46 2.46 8.08
N LYS A 214 -20.13 3.41 7.43
CA LYS A 214 -21.47 3.88 7.84
C LYS A 214 -22.54 2.78 7.72
N THR A 215 -22.42 1.87 6.76
CA THR A 215 -23.34 0.75 6.58
C THR A 215 -22.99 -0.48 7.43
N GLY A 216 -21.87 -0.43 8.18
CA GLY A 216 -21.42 -1.50 9.06
C GLY A 216 -20.46 -2.50 8.40
N MET A 217 -20.10 -2.31 7.14
CA MET A 217 -19.09 -3.15 6.49
C MET A 217 -17.74 -2.99 7.17
N THR A 218 -17.00 -4.09 7.28
CA THR A 218 -15.59 -4.02 7.61
C THR A 218 -14.82 -3.50 6.39
N VAL A 219 -13.93 -2.52 6.59
CA VAL A 219 -13.06 -2.02 5.52
C VAL A 219 -11.66 -2.59 5.68
N VAL A 220 -11.04 -3.00 4.58
CA VAL A 220 -9.61 -3.38 4.49
C VAL A 220 -8.98 -2.51 3.41
N VAL A 221 -7.82 -1.93 3.69
CA VAL A 221 -7.10 -1.08 2.73
C VAL A 221 -5.74 -1.70 2.41
N ILE A 222 -5.50 -1.98 1.13
CA ILE A 222 -4.21 -2.38 0.59
C ILE A 222 -3.66 -1.16 -0.17
N THR A 223 -2.52 -0.64 0.27
CA THR A 223 -2.05 0.67 -0.20
C THR A 223 -0.53 0.77 -0.25
N ASP A 224 0.00 1.94 -0.52
CA ASP A 224 1.44 2.23 -0.46
C ASP A 224 1.84 2.86 0.88
N GLU A 225 3.15 3.05 1.06
CA GLU A 225 3.76 3.60 2.27
C GLU A 225 3.40 5.07 2.54
N PHE A 226 2.72 5.76 1.61
CA PHE A 226 2.40 7.18 1.72
C PHE A 226 0.95 7.45 2.16
N ASN A 227 0.16 6.39 2.43
CA ASN A 227 -1.24 6.53 2.79
C ASN A 227 -1.42 7.21 4.14
N ASN A 228 -2.35 8.17 4.19
CA ASN A 228 -2.66 8.93 5.38
C ASN A 228 -4.16 9.07 5.67
N TRP A 229 -5.01 8.39 4.89
CA TRP A 229 -6.46 8.47 5.02
C TRP A 229 -7.07 7.15 5.50
N ALA A 230 -6.42 6.01 5.24
CA ALA A 230 -6.97 4.68 5.51
C ALA A 230 -7.30 4.45 6.99
N TYR A 231 -6.40 4.89 7.89
CA TYR A 231 -6.55 4.74 9.35
C TYR A 231 -7.72 5.54 9.95
N ASP A 232 -8.32 6.48 9.20
CA ASP A 232 -9.57 7.13 9.64
C ASP A 232 -10.78 6.18 9.56
N TYR A 233 -10.67 5.07 8.81
CA TYR A 233 -11.79 4.19 8.48
C TYR A 233 -11.61 2.74 8.95
N THR A 234 -10.37 2.28 9.12
CA THR A 234 -10.08 0.90 9.53
C THR A 234 -8.69 0.73 10.14
N ASP A 235 -8.54 -0.28 11.00
CA ASP A 235 -7.26 -0.77 11.50
C ASP A 235 -6.60 -1.80 10.56
N TYR A 236 -7.35 -2.30 9.57
CA TYR A 236 -6.88 -3.28 8.58
C TYR A 236 -6.24 -2.56 7.39
N VAL A 237 -5.11 -1.90 7.64
CA VAL A 237 -4.31 -1.20 6.62
C VAL A 237 -3.00 -1.94 6.41
N PHE A 238 -2.76 -2.39 5.18
CA PHE A 238 -1.54 -3.09 4.78
C PHE A 238 -0.88 -2.35 3.63
N HIS A 239 0.39 -2.00 3.78
CA HIS A 239 1.15 -1.20 2.82
C HIS A 239 2.24 -2.01 2.12
N GLY A 240 2.38 -1.83 0.81
CA GLY A 240 3.54 -2.27 0.05
C GLY A 240 4.42 -1.08 -0.30
N ARG A 241 5.75 -1.22 -0.23
CA ARG A 241 6.65 -0.14 -0.67
C ARG A 241 6.69 -0.04 -2.18
N THR A 242 6.00 0.93 -2.76
CA THR A 242 5.85 1.03 -4.23
C THR A 242 6.94 1.89 -4.86
N LYS A 243 7.65 2.72 -4.09
CA LYS A 243 8.73 3.58 -4.58
C LYS A 243 10.09 2.88 -4.50
N THR A 244 10.43 2.14 -5.56
CA THR A 244 11.71 1.40 -5.69
C THR A 244 12.70 2.03 -6.67
N GLY A 245 12.41 3.24 -7.15
CA GLY A 245 13.26 3.98 -8.12
C GLY A 245 12.96 3.67 -9.60
N LEU A 246 12.03 2.75 -9.87
CA LEU A 246 11.49 2.53 -11.22
C LEU A 246 10.78 3.79 -11.76
N PHE A 247 10.67 3.89 -13.09
CA PHE A 247 10.00 5.01 -13.76
C PHE A 247 8.51 5.13 -13.37
N LEU A 248 7.84 3.99 -13.22
CA LEU A 248 6.53 3.90 -12.59
C LEU A 248 6.68 3.12 -11.29
N GLU A 249 5.90 3.49 -10.28
CA GLU A 249 5.83 2.79 -9.00
C GLU A 249 5.52 1.30 -9.21
N THR A 250 6.24 0.44 -8.47
CA THR A 250 6.01 -1.01 -8.55
C THR A 250 4.70 -1.38 -7.88
N THR A 251 4.00 -2.35 -8.47
CA THR A 251 2.82 -3.00 -7.87
C THR A 251 3.14 -4.35 -7.25
N ALA A 252 4.39 -4.82 -7.36
CA ALA A 252 4.84 -6.12 -6.88
C ALA A 252 4.48 -6.41 -5.41
N PRO A 253 4.72 -5.50 -4.44
CA PRO A 253 4.36 -5.78 -3.05
C PRO A 253 2.84 -5.82 -2.82
N LEU A 254 2.04 -5.08 -3.60
CA LEU A 254 0.57 -5.10 -3.50
C LEU A 254 0.02 -6.44 -4.00
N VAL A 255 0.49 -6.88 -5.17
CA VAL A 255 0.14 -8.19 -5.75
C VAL A 255 0.58 -9.31 -4.80
N THR A 256 1.75 -9.16 -4.17
CA THR A 256 2.24 -10.13 -3.19
C THR A 256 1.32 -10.19 -1.96
N LEU A 257 1.00 -9.05 -1.33
CA LEU A 257 0.02 -9.00 -0.24
C LEU A 257 -1.29 -9.70 -0.61
N GLN A 258 -1.83 -9.40 -1.80
CA GLN A 258 -3.07 -10.00 -2.32
C GLN A 258 -2.95 -11.52 -2.47
N ASN A 259 -1.85 -12.02 -3.03
CA ASN A 259 -1.59 -13.46 -3.15
C ASN A 259 -1.51 -14.16 -1.79
N PHE A 260 -0.86 -13.54 -0.81
CA PHE A 260 -0.78 -14.06 0.55
C PHE A 260 -2.13 -14.02 1.28
N ILE A 261 -2.99 -13.02 1.01
CA ILE A 261 -4.37 -13.00 1.49
C ILE A 261 -5.15 -14.19 0.91
N VAL A 262 -5.10 -14.40 -0.41
CA VAL A 262 -5.76 -15.54 -1.07
C VAL A 262 -5.28 -16.86 -0.46
N HIS A 263 -3.97 -17.01 -0.29
CA HIS A 263 -3.37 -18.21 0.30
C HIS A 263 -3.84 -18.43 1.75
N ALA A 264 -3.80 -17.39 2.58
CA ALA A 264 -4.18 -17.50 3.99
C ALA A 264 -5.67 -17.78 4.17
N VAL A 265 -6.55 -17.18 3.36
CA VAL A 265 -7.99 -17.49 3.34
C VAL A 265 -8.23 -18.93 2.88
N ALA A 266 -7.50 -19.41 1.87
CA ALA A 266 -7.58 -20.80 1.42
C ALA A 266 -7.18 -21.81 2.51
N GLN A 267 -6.25 -21.44 3.40
CA GLN A 267 -5.83 -22.31 4.51
C GLN A 267 -6.82 -22.35 5.68
N LYS A 268 -7.76 -21.41 5.79
CA LYS A 268 -8.74 -21.39 6.90
C LYS A 268 -9.71 -22.57 6.85
N ASP A 269 -10.13 -22.97 5.65
CA ASP A 269 -10.98 -24.14 5.43
C ASP A 269 -10.55 -24.86 4.14
N PRO A 270 -9.59 -25.80 4.25
CA PRO A 270 -9.11 -26.57 3.10
C PRO A 270 -10.20 -27.36 2.38
N GLY A 271 -11.22 -27.83 3.12
CA GLY A 271 -12.35 -28.58 2.56
C GLY A 271 -13.23 -27.71 1.67
N ARG A 272 -13.64 -26.54 2.17
CA ARG A 272 -14.38 -25.54 1.39
C ARG A 272 -13.60 -25.08 0.17
N THR A 273 -12.29 -24.84 0.31
CA THR A 273 -11.45 -24.44 -0.82
C THR A 273 -11.31 -25.54 -1.87
N GLN A 274 -11.13 -26.80 -1.48
CA GLN A 274 -11.08 -27.91 -2.42
C GLN A 274 -12.40 -28.08 -3.17
N HIS A 275 -13.53 -27.99 -2.46
CA HIS A 275 -14.86 -28.03 -3.06
C HIS A 275 -15.05 -26.90 -4.08
N ARG A 276 -14.71 -25.66 -3.69
CA ARG A 276 -14.84 -24.49 -4.56
C ARG A 276 -13.97 -24.58 -5.81
N ARG A 277 -12.74 -25.10 -5.69
CA ARG A 277 -11.86 -25.36 -6.83
C ARG A 277 -12.43 -26.42 -7.78
N ALA A 278 -13.05 -27.47 -7.25
CA ALA A 278 -13.69 -28.50 -8.06
C ALA A 278 -14.91 -27.94 -8.82
N GLU A 279 -15.78 -27.15 -8.17
CA GLU A 279 -16.88 -26.44 -8.84
C GLU A 279 -16.36 -25.54 -9.96
N TRP A 280 -15.32 -24.75 -9.68
CA TRP A 280 -14.72 -23.86 -10.66
C TRP A 280 -14.20 -24.63 -11.88
N GLN A 281 -13.47 -25.72 -11.68
CA GLN A 281 -13.01 -26.59 -12.77
C GLN A 281 -14.17 -27.19 -13.57
N SER A 282 -15.25 -27.60 -12.89
CA SER A 282 -16.46 -28.10 -13.54
C SER A 282 -17.07 -27.04 -14.47
N TYR A 283 -17.25 -25.79 -13.98
CA TYR A 283 -17.78 -24.70 -14.80
C TYR A 283 -16.88 -24.33 -15.97
N LEU A 284 -15.56 -24.30 -15.77
CA LEU A 284 -14.60 -24.04 -16.86
C LEU A 284 -14.72 -25.11 -17.97
N SER A 285 -14.89 -26.37 -17.58
CA SER A 285 -15.05 -27.49 -18.51
C SER A 285 -16.38 -27.41 -19.26
N GLU A 286 -17.47 -27.11 -18.56
CA GLU A 286 -18.81 -26.95 -19.13
C GLU A 286 -18.86 -25.80 -20.15
N LEU A 287 -18.24 -24.67 -19.81
CA LEU A 287 -18.19 -23.47 -20.66
C LEU A 287 -17.14 -23.55 -21.78
N LYS A 288 -16.30 -24.61 -21.81
CA LYS A 288 -15.22 -24.81 -22.79
C LYS A 288 -14.28 -23.61 -22.92
N LEU A 289 -13.94 -22.99 -21.78
CA LEU A 289 -13.17 -21.74 -21.76
C LEU A 289 -11.68 -21.91 -22.05
N TYR A 290 -11.14 -23.13 -21.89
CA TYR A 290 -9.75 -23.45 -22.16
C TYR A 290 -9.65 -24.64 -23.11
N PHE A 291 -8.61 -24.68 -23.93
CA PHE A 291 -8.32 -25.83 -24.78
C PHE A 291 -7.96 -27.04 -23.90
N SER A 292 -8.67 -28.15 -24.12
CA SER A 292 -8.42 -29.47 -23.52
C SER A 292 -7.16 -30.11 -24.08
#